data_AF-A0A7K5Q771-F1
#
_entry.id   AF-A0A7K5Q771-F1
#
_cell.length_a   1.000
_cell.length_b   1.000
_cell.length_c   1.000
_cell.angle_alpha   90.00
_cell.angle_beta   90.00
_cell.angle_gamma   90.00
#
_symmetry.space_group_name_H-M   'P 1'
#
loop_
_entity.id
_entity.type
_entity.pdbx_description
1 polymer ?
#
loop_
_entity_poly.entity_id
_entity_poly.type
_entity_poly.pdbx_seq_one_letter_code
_entity_poly.pdbx_strand_id
1 'polypeptide(L)'
;QHLRVLFDPVTGHLREIQNLAGGFSLPVFQSFYWYNASTGDPQSPQASGAYIFRPNSSAPIPVAKRAATRLLKSAVVQELHQNFSAWCSQVLRLRPGQPHLELEWTLGPIPISDGLGKEIVSRFQTPLRTAGRFYTDSNGRQVLERRRDHRPTWNLSQSEPVAGNYYPVNTRIFIRDRKVQLTVLTDRSQGGSSVLDGSLELMVHRRLLRDDSRGLDEPLDEPGEDGQGLVVRGRHLVLLEPAAAAAELHRPRAQEMATSPYVVLAPGPGPHLRQFSGLRRALPPNLHLLTPPPRGAGRLLLRLEHLFERGAPPHGSQPVTVDLTTLFSAFTITSVRETPPRGDVPLESVSRLLWNTATPPPGPRSPPRTPKPRAEPPLDPRRVRLPPPEIRTFLASVRY
;
A
#
# COMPACT_ATOMS: atom_id res chain seq x y z
N GLN A 1 21.65 9.47 -9.85
CA GLN A 1 21.39 8.82 -8.55
C GLN A 1 20.31 9.64 -7.86
N HIS A 2 19.21 9.05 -7.39
CA HIS A 2 18.07 9.81 -6.81
C HIS A 2 18.17 9.99 -5.30
N LEU A 3 18.62 8.95 -4.60
CA LEU A 3 18.78 8.96 -3.14
C LEU A 3 20.21 8.72 -2.71
N ARG A 4 20.59 9.30 -1.56
CA ARG A 4 21.74 8.91 -0.76
C ARG A 4 21.27 8.60 0.66
N VAL A 5 21.80 7.54 1.25
CA VAL A 5 21.36 7.05 2.56
C VAL A 5 22.58 6.95 3.47
N LEU A 6 22.46 7.51 4.67
CA LEU A 6 23.51 7.52 5.68
C LEU A 6 23.14 6.65 6.86
N PHE A 7 24.13 5.97 7.42
CA PHE A 7 24.00 5.07 8.55
C PHE A 7 24.92 5.49 9.68
N ASP A 8 24.51 5.20 10.90
CA ASP A 8 25.34 5.36 12.08
C ASP A 8 26.39 4.23 12.12
N PRO A 9 27.70 4.53 12.12
CA PRO A 9 28.74 3.50 12.09
C PRO A 9 28.88 2.71 13.39
N VAL A 10 28.36 3.24 14.51
CA VAL A 10 28.45 2.61 15.85
C VAL A 10 27.27 1.68 16.08
N THR A 11 26.07 2.08 15.66
CA THR A 11 24.84 1.31 15.90
C THR A 11 24.35 0.53 14.68
N GLY A 12 24.83 0.88 13.48
CA GLY A 12 24.40 0.25 12.23
C GLY A 12 23.03 0.70 11.71
N HIS A 13 22.33 1.59 12.43
CA HIS A 13 20.98 2.04 12.06
C HIS A 13 20.99 3.09 10.94
N LEU A 14 19.86 3.17 10.23
CA LEU A 14 19.57 4.30 9.35
C LEU A 14 19.61 5.60 10.16
N ARG A 15 20.28 6.62 9.63
CA ARG A 15 20.43 7.94 10.26
C ARG A 15 19.76 9.03 9.44
N GLU A 16 19.92 9.00 8.12
CA GLU A 16 19.42 10.05 7.23
C GLU A 16 19.14 9.50 5.84
N ILE A 17 18.06 9.99 5.22
CA ILE A 17 17.77 9.81 3.79
C ILE A 17 17.89 11.19 3.12
N GLN A 18 18.64 11.25 2.03
CA GLN A 18 18.85 12.46 1.22
C GLN A 18 18.19 12.26 -0.13
N ASN A 19 17.26 13.15 -0.48
CA ASN A 19 16.71 13.26 -1.82
C ASN A 19 17.62 14.18 -2.64
N LEU A 20 18.44 13.58 -3.50
CA LEU A 20 19.45 14.28 -4.29
C LEU A 20 18.82 15.13 -5.40
N ALA A 21 17.69 14.69 -5.95
CA ALA A 21 16.98 15.44 -6.99
C ALA A 21 16.31 16.70 -6.43
N GLY A 22 15.73 16.60 -5.23
CA GLY A 22 15.10 17.73 -4.55
C GLY A 22 16.06 18.60 -3.72
N GLY A 23 17.31 18.16 -3.51
CA GLY A 23 18.31 18.91 -2.76
C GLY A 23 18.03 19.04 -1.26
N PHE A 24 17.33 18.07 -0.65
CA PHE A 24 17.00 18.09 0.77
C PHE A 24 17.21 16.73 1.43
N SER A 25 17.29 16.72 2.77
CA SER A 25 17.44 15.51 3.56
C SER A 25 16.46 15.46 4.72
N LEU A 26 16.27 14.26 5.26
CA LEU A 26 15.49 14.02 6.46
C LEU A 26 16.25 13.05 7.38
N PRO A 27 16.50 13.41 8.65
CA PRO A 27 16.91 12.45 9.66
C PRO A 27 15.81 11.39 9.82
N VAL A 28 16.17 10.13 9.62
CA VAL A 28 15.27 8.99 9.75
C VAL A 28 16.00 7.94 10.55
N PHE A 29 15.44 7.58 11.70
CA PHE A 29 15.86 6.40 12.45
C PHE A 29 14.89 5.25 12.13
N GLN A 30 15.40 4.09 11.72
CA GLN A 30 14.60 2.89 11.51
C GLN A 30 15.18 1.72 12.28
N SER A 31 14.34 0.98 13.00
CA SER A 31 14.71 -0.24 13.71
C SER A 31 13.49 -1.16 13.89
N PHE A 32 13.74 -2.38 14.34
CA PHE A 32 12.70 -3.36 14.69
C PHE A 32 12.43 -3.35 16.19
N TYR A 33 11.16 -3.36 16.52
CA TYR A 33 10.67 -3.49 17.89
C TYR A 33 9.63 -4.59 17.96
N TRP A 34 9.23 -4.96 19.17
CA TRP A 34 8.09 -5.83 19.36
C TRP A 34 7.23 -5.39 20.53
N TYR A 35 5.93 -5.58 20.39
CA TYR A 35 4.98 -5.49 21.48
C TYR A 35 4.82 -6.87 22.12
N ASN A 36 4.86 -6.90 23.45
CA ASN A 36 4.54 -8.11 24.21
C ASN A 36 3.02 -8.30 24.17
N ALA A 37 2.58 -9.43 23.64
CA ALA A 37 1.18 -9.77 23.53
C ALA A 37 0.55 -10.00 24.91
N SER A 38 -0.58 -9.34 25.17
CA SER A 38 -1.32 -9.58 26.41
C SER A 38 -1.94 -10.96 26.44
N THR A 39 -1.91 -11.60 27.61
CA THR A 39 -2.61 -12.85 27.89
C THR A 39 -3.86 -12.61 28.76
N GLY A 40 -4.32 -11.37 28.87
CA GLY A 40 -5.29 -10.94 29.88
C GLY A 40 -4.63 -10.37 31.13
N ASP A 41 -5.42 -9.62 31.90
CA ASP A 41 -5.04 -9.02 33.18
C ASP A 41 -6.28 -8.95 34.12
N PRO A 42 -6.15 -8.50 35.37
CA PRO A 42 -7.29 -8.42 36.30
C PRO A 42 -8.43 -7.49 35.86
N GLN A 43 -8.18 -6.54 34.94
CA GLN A 43 -9.20 -5.62 34.43
C GLN A 43 -9.95 -6.23 33.24
N SER A 44 -9.27 -7.04 32.43
CA SER A 44 -9.87 -7.69 31.27
C SER A 44 -9.16 -9.01 30.93
N PRO A 45 -9.90 -10.12 30.78
CA PRO A 45 -9.33 -11.41 30.38
C PRO A 45 -8.93 -11.43 28.88
N GLN A 46 -9.16 -10.35 28.13
CA GLN A 46 -8.90 -10.31 26.69
C GLN A 46 -7.41 -10.53 26.39
N ALA A 47 -7.06 -11.62 25.72
CA ALA A 47 -5.73 -11.82 25.18
C ALA A 47 -5.58 -11.14 23.79
N SER A 48 -4.33 -10.98 23.34
CA SER A 48 -4.04 -10.76 21.93
C SER A 48 -4.08 -12.10 21.19
N GLY A 49 -4.59 -12.10 19.95
CA GLY A 49 -4.75 -13.30 19.13
C GLY A 49 -4.87 -12.97 17.65
N ALA A 50 -5.44 -13.90 16.87
CA ALA A 50 -5.53 -13.77 15.43
C ALA A 50 -6.24 -12.48 14.97
N TYR A 51 -7.27 -12.04 15.70
CA TYR A 51 -8.09 -10.87 15.38
C TYR A 51 -7.66 -9.62 16.18
N ILE A 52 -7.32 -9.82 17.45
CA ILE A 52 -7.12 -8.74 18.41
C ILE A 52 -5.64 -8.47 18.63
N PHE A 53 -5.25 -7.22 18.40
CA PHE A 53 -3.99 -6.66 18.88
C PHE A 53 -4.23 -6.02 20.25
N ARG A 54 -3.64 -6.59 21.30
CA ARG A 54 -3.67 -6.04 22.67
C ARG A 54 -2.28 -6.11 23.28
N PRO A 55 -1.46 -5.04 23.19
CA PRO A 55 -0.14 -5.03 23.78
C PRO A 55 -0.22 -4.86 25.30
N ASN A 56 0.66 -5.54 26.04
CA ASN A 56 0.78 -5.38 27.51
C ASN A 56 1.29 -4.00 27.94
N SER A 57 1.92 -3.25 27.04
CA SER A 57 2.47 -1.93 27.32
C SER A 57 2.43 -1.06 26.06
N SER A 58 2.33 0.25 26.26
CA SER A 58 2.43 1.22 25.17
C SER A 58 3.86 1.37 24.62
N ALA A 59 4.87 1.03 25.42
CA ALA A 59 6.27 1.07 25.01
C ALA A 59 6.68 -0.30 24.44
N PRO A 60 7.09 -0.38 23.15
CA PRO A 60 7.59 -1.63 22.62
C PRO A 60 9.06 -1.85 23.01
N ILE A 61 9.51 -3.09 22.87
CA ILE A 61 10.86 -3.53 23.23
C ILE A 61 11.70 -3.59 21.94
N PRO A 62 12.90 -2.99 21.89
CA PRO A 62 13.75 -3.10 20.71
C PRO A 62 14.22 -4.55 20.51
N VAL A 63 14.20 -5.04 19.28
CA VAL A 63 14.77 -6.35 18.94
C VAL A 63 16.28 -6.36 19.23
N ALA A 64 16.96 -5.26 18.88
CA ALA A 64 18.35 -5.03 19.23
C ALA A 64 18.66 -3.54 19.33
N LYS A 65 19.66 -3.19 20.15
CA LYS A 65 20.16 -1.79 20.26
C LYS A 65 21.14 -1.41 19.15
N ARG A 66 21.67 -2.39 18.42
CA ARG A 66 22.63 -2.24 17.32
C ARG A 66 22.39 -3.35 16.30
N ALA A 67 22.71 -3.09 15.04
CA ALA A 67 22.73 -4.09 13.99
C ALA A 67 24.17 -4.28 13.49
N ALA A 68 24.61 -5.54 13.35
CA ALA A 68 25.84 -5.83 12.63
C ALA A 68 25.63 -5.53 11.15
N THR A 69 26.59 -4.85 10.50
CA THR A 69 26.42 -4.40 9.13
C THR A 69 27.47 -4.93 8.17
N ARG A 70 27.06 -5.18 6.92
CA ARG A 70 27.95 -5.51 5.81
C ARG A 70 27.53 -4.74 4.57
N LEU A 71 28.45 -3.95 4.03
CA LEU A 71 28.23 -3.14 2.83
C LEU A 71 28.65 -3.91 1.58
N LEU A 72 27.78 -3.96 0.59
CA LEU A 72 28.06 -4.48 -0.75
C LEU A 72 27.76 -3.39 -1.77
N LYS A 73 28.75 -3.05 -2.60
CA LYS A 73 28.58 -2.07 -3.68
C LYS A 73 29.02 -2.69 -4.99
N SER A 74 28.16 -2.62 -6.00
CA SER A 74 28.44 -3.00 -7.38
C SER A 74 27.94 -1.92 -8.34
N ALA A 75 28.19 -2.10 -9.64
CA ALA A 75 27.69 -1.19 -10.66
C ALA A 75 26.16 -1.15 -10.76
N VAL A 76 25.48 -2.24 -10.40
CA VAL A 76 24.02 -2.39 -10.56
C VAL A 76 23.24 -2.22 -9.26
N VAL A 77 23.91 -2.35 -8.10
CA VAL A 77 23.25 -2.27 -6.80
C VAL A 77 24.20 -1.86 -5.68
N GLN A 78 23.69 -1.10 -4.72
CA GLN A 78 24.32 -0.86 -3.42
C GLN A 78 23.41 -1.42 -2.33
N GLU A 79 23.96 -2.26 -1.47
CA GLU A 79 23.25 -2.93 -0.39
C GLU A 79 23.95 -2.74 0.95
N LEU A 80 23.17 -2.44 1.99
CA LEU A 80 23.61 -2.60 3.36
C LEU A 80 22.82 -3.74 3.99
N HIS A 81 23.53 -4.79 4.37
CA HIS A 81 22.99 -5.93 5.09
C HIS A 81 23.06 -5.58 6.58
N GLN A 82 21.91 -5.61 7.27
CA GLN A 82 21.78 -5.40 8.70
C GLN A 82 21.31 -6.71 9.37
N ASN A 83 22.05 -7.16 10.37
CA ASN A 83 21.65 -8.28 11.21
C ASN A 83 21.37 -7.76 12.63
N PHE A 84 20.11 -7.80 13.07
CA PHE A 84 19.68 -7.34 14.40
C PHE A 84 19.74 -8.49 15.41
N SER A 85 19.35 -9.69 15.02
CA SER A 85 19.38 -10.89 15.85
C SER A 85 19.37 -12.16 14.97
N ALA A 86 19.53 -13.33 15.59
CA ALA A 86 19.48 -14.62 14.88
C ALA A 86 18.18 -14.86 14.08
N TRP A 87 17.09 -14.15 14.41
CA TRP A 87 15.77 -14.29 13.79
C TRP A 87 15.27 -12.99 13.13
N CYS A 88 16.11 -11.94 13.07
CA CYS A 88 15.72 -10.63 12.53
C CYS A 88 16.86 -9.98 11.74
N SER A 89 16.69 -9.89 10.43
CA SER A 89 17.63 -9.24 9.52
C SER A 89 16.93 -8.41 8.44
N GLN A 90 17.66 -7.47 7.87
CA GLN A 90 17.17 -6.58 6.81
C GLN A 90 18.28 -6.28 5.81
N VAL A 91 17.93 -6.20 4.52
CA VAL A 91 18.80 -5.68 3.47
C VAL A 91 18.20 -4.37 2.96
N LEU A 92 18.96 -3.28 3.11
CA LEU A 92 18.63 -2.01 2.47
C LEU A 92 19.28 -1.94 1.10
N ARG A 93 18.52 -1.57 0.07
CA ARG A 93 18.96 -1.63 -1.32
C ARG A 93 18.68 -0.33 -2.06
N LEU A 94 19.70 0.17 -2.75
CA LEU A 94 19.62 1.25 -3.72
C LEU A 94 20.06 0.73 -5.09
N ARG A 95 19.25 0.98 -6.11
CA ARG A 95 19.61 0.72 -7.51
C ARG A 95 19.71 2.04 -8.30
N PRO A 96 20.60 2.10 -9.30
CA PRO A 96 20.66 3.26 -10.20
C PRO A 96 19.28 3.58 -10.79
N GLY A 97 18.89 4.86 -10.75
CA GLY A 97 17.64 5.36 -11.32
C GLY A 97 16.37 5.10 -10.50
N GLN A 98 16.42 4.32 -9.41
CA GLN A 98 15.25 4.10 -8.56
C GLN A 98 15.07 5.25 -7.55
N PRO A 99 13.87 5.85 -7.44
CA PRO A 99 13.61 6.99 -6.56
C PRO A 99 13.20 6.58 -5.13
N HIS A 100 13.56 5.37 -4.69
CA HIS A 100 13.15 4.81 -3.41
C HIS A 100 14.27 3.98 -2.80
N LEU A 101 14.23 3.85 -1.47
CA LEU A 101 15.05 2.93 -0.71
C LEU A 101 14.24 1.66 -0.48
N GLU A 102 14.76 0.51 -0.90
CA GLU A 102 14.12 -0.78 -0.66
C GLU A 102 14.64 -1.38 0.65
N LEU A 103 13.73 -1.83 1.52
CA LEU A 103 14.03 -2.54 2.78
C LEU A 103 13.40 -3.93 2.67
N GLU A 104 14.22 -4.94 2.42
CA GLU A 104 13.82 -6.34 2.43
C GLU A 104 14.12 -6.92 3.81
N TRP A 105 13.10 -7.29 4.57
CA TRP A 105 13.25 -7.84 5.91
C TRP A 105 12.97 -9.34 5.90
N THR A 106 13.70 -10.08 6.75
CA THR A 106 13.46 -11.51 7.01
C THR A 106 13.32 -11.68 8.52
N LEU A 107 12.16 -12.17 8.94
CA LEU A 107 11.76 -12.30 10.35
C LEU A 107 11.30 -13.72 10.64
N GLY A 108 11.88 -14.30 11.68
CA GLY A 108 11.52 -15.61 12.19
C GLY A 108 12.69 -16.60 12.14
N PRO A 109 12.58 -17.73 12.87
CA PRO A 109 11.46 -18.06 13.74
C PRO A 109 11.39 -17.13 14.96
N ILE A 110 10.21 -16.57 15.27
CA ILE A 110 10.06 -15.65 16.41
C ILE A 110 10.20 -16.48 17.69
N PRO A 111 11.15 -16.19 18.58
CA PRO A 111 11.38 -17.00 19.76
C PRO A 111 10.22 -16.85 20.76
N ILE A 112 9.77 -17.96 21.32
CA ILE A 112 8.69 -18.03 22.33
C ILE A 112 9.09 -18.85 23.57
N SER A 113 10.35 -19.29 23.66
CA SER A 113 10.87 -20.06 24.80
C SER A 113 10.82 -19.30 26.13
N ASP A 114 10.67 -17.98 26.07
CA ASP A 114 10.43 -17.09 27.22
C ASP A 114 8.95 -17.02 27.65
N GLY A 115 8.05 -17.74 26.97
CA GLY A 115 6.61 -17.72 27.24
C GLY A 115 5.91 -16.43 26.83
N LEU A 116 6.55 -15.58 26.00
CA LEU A 116 6.00 -14.29 25.58
C LEU A 116 5.63 -14.30 24.09
N GLY A 117 4.36 -13.99 23.80
CA GLY A 117 3.93 -13.68 22.44
C GLY A 117 4.49 -12.34 21.97
N LYS A 118 4.90 -12.26 20.70
CA LYS A 118 5.60 -11.09 20.15
C LYS A 118 4.98 -10.62 18.86
N GLU A 119 4.74 -9.31 18.79
CA GLU A 119 4.20 -8.64 17.61
C GLU A 119 5.24 -7.66 17.09
N ILE A 120 5.92 -8.04 16.01
CA ILE A 120 7.12 -7.37 15.51
C ILE A 120 6.72 -6.20 14.62
N VAL A 121 7.30 -5.04 14.87
CA VAL A 121 7.06 -3.81 14.11
C VAL A 121 8.37 -3.27 13.52
N SER A 122 8.32 -2.85 12.25
CA SER A 122 9.33 -1.97 11.66
C SER A 122 8.90 -0.54 11.90
N ARG A 123 9.70 0.22 12.65
CA ARG A 123 9.36 1.58 13.09
C ARG A 123 10.35 2.58 12.50
N PHE A 124 9.81 3.67 11.96
CA PHE A 124 10.56 4.83 11.49
C PHE A 124 10.26 6.03 12.40
N GLN A 125 11.29 6.77 12.76
CA GLN A 125 11.21 7.98 13.58
C GLN A 125 11.90 9.13 12.85
N THR A 126 11.26 10.29 12.84
CA THR A 126 11.72 11.48 12.14
C THR A 126 11.42 12.73 12.99
N PRO A 127 12.08 13.87 12.72
CA PRO A 127 11.75 15.14 13.36
C PRO A 127 10.53 15.85 12.74
N LEU A 128 9.78 15.19 11.85
CA LEU A 128 8.60 15.80 11.22
C LEU A 128 7.53 16.14 12.27
N ARG A 129 6.99 17.35 12.19
CA ARG A 129 5.89 17.81 13.06
C ARG A 129 4.56 17.45 12.41
N THR A 130 4.05 16.27 12.73
CA THR A 130 2.85 15.70 12.09
C THR A 130 1.56 16.05 12.83
N ALA A 131 1.67 16.52 14.08
CA ALA A 131 0.56 16.85 14.96
C ALA A 131 -0.47 15.71 15.08
N GLY A 132 0.03 14.48 15.25
CA GLY A 132 -0.77 13.27 15.39
C GLY A 132 -1.47 12.81 14.10
N ARG A 133 -1.20 13.45 12.95
CA ARG A 133 -1.78 13.06 11.66
C ARG A 133 -0.87 12.13 10.87
N PHE A 134 -1.49 11.14 10.25
CA PHE A 134 -0.85 10.20 9.33
C PHE A 134 -1.89 9.71 8.33
N TYR A 135 -1.46 9.04 7.29
CA TYR A 135 -2.32 8.70 6.17
C TYR A 135 -2.13 7.24 5.79
N THR A 136 -3.23 6.50 5.65
CA THR A 136 -3.23 5.11 5.20
C THR A 136 -4.16 4.95 4.01
N ASP A 137 -3.88 3.98 3.15
CA ASP A 137 -4.79 3.67 2.06
C ASP A 137 -6.04 2.91 2.53
N SER A 138 -7.05 2.94 1.67
CA SER A 138 -8.27 2.12 1.75
C SER A 138 -8.26 1.17 0.55
N ASN A 139 -7.95 -0.11 0.80
CA ASN A 139 -7.89 -1.18 -0.20
C ASN A 139 -7.01 -0.85 -1.41
N GLY A 140 -5.87 -0.19 -1.21
CA GLY A 140 -4.93 0.19 -2.28
C GLY A 140 -5.26 1.49 -3.01
N ARG A 141 -6.42 2.10 -2.74
CA ARG A 141 -6.97 3.17 -3.57
C ARG A 141 -6.90 4.54 -2.89
N GLN A 142 -7.99 4.90 -2.21
CA GLN A 142 -8.15 6.19 -1.53
C GLN A 142 -7.19 6.30 -0.37
N VAL A 143 -6.70 7.50 -0.10
CA VAL A 143 -5.88 7.82 1.06
C VAL A 143 -6.75 8.50 2.09
N LEU A 144 -6.82 7.90 3.28
CA LEU A 144 -7.59 8.42 4.40
C LEU A 144 -6.66 9.09 5.40
N GLU A 145 -6.98 10.33 5.77
CA GLU A 145 -6.34 10.99 6.90
C GLU A 145 -6.78 10.30 8.21
N ARG A 146 -5.79 9.94 9.02
CA ARG A 146 -5.94 9.40 10.36
C ARG A 146 -5.41 10.41 11.34
N ARG A 147 -6.06 10.51 12.50
CA ARG A 147 -5.61 11.33 13.62
C ARG A 147 -5.56 10.45 14.85
N ARG A 148 -4.39 10.39 15.48
CA ARG A 148 -4.17 9.65 16.73
C ARG A 148 -5.18 10.08 17.79
N ASP A 149 -5.74 9.10 18.49
CA ASP A 149 -6.70 9.26 19.59
C ASP A 149 -7.96 10.06 19.20
N HIS A 150 -8.40 9.93 17.94
CA HIS A 150 -9.56 10.68 17.45
C HIS A 150 -10.51 9.81 16.62
N ARG A 151 -11.80 10.12 16.74
CA ARG A 151 -12.88 9.54 15.94
C ARG A 151 -13.80 10.65 15.45
N PRO A 152 -14.17 10.69 14.16
CA PRO A 152 -14.98 11.77 13.61
C PRO A 152 -16.46 11.68 13.99
N THR A 153 -16.92 10.50 14.39
CA THR A 153 -18.36 10.21 14.60
C THR A 153 -18.76 10.00 16.05
N TRP A 154 -17.81 9.93 16.99
CA TRP A 154 -18.09 9.86 18.43
C TRP A 154 -16.91 10.38 19.27
N ASN A 155 -17.17 10.73 20.53
CA ASN A 155 -16.13 11.09 21.49
C ASN A 155 -15.43 9.82 21.99
N LEU A 156 -14.15 9.66 21.63
CA LEU A 156 -13.34 8.51 22.03
C LEU A 156 -12.94 8.61 23.51
N SER A 157 -13.33 7.62 24.31
CA SER A 157 -12.66 7.33 25.58
C SER A 157 -11.48 6.40 25.28
N GLN A 158 -10.25 6.88 25.46
CA GLN A 158 -9.05 6.13 25.08
C GLN A 158 -8.71 5.08 26.15
N SER A 159 -8.76 3.81 25.77
CA SER A 159 -8.37 2.67 26.60
C SER A 159 -7.17 1.88 26.05
N GLU A 160 -6.90 2.00 24.74
CA GLU A 160 -5.89 1.23 24.01
C GLU A 160 -5.06 2.20 23.13
N PRO A 161 -4.12 2.95 23.72
CA PRO A 161 -3.42 4.06 23.04
C PRO A 161 -2.52 3.63 21.88
N VAL A 162 -2.15 2.34 21.81
CA VAL A 162 -1.44 1.77 20.67
C VAL A 162 -2.43 1.12 19.71
N ALA A 163 -3.10 0.05 20.13
CA ALA A 163 -3.95 -0.76 19.26
C ALA A 163 -5.12 0.05 18.66
N GLY A 164 -5.71 0.98 19.42
CA GLY A 164 -6.77 1.87 18.95
C GLY A 164 -6.33 2.84 17.83
N ASN A 165 -5.05 2.93 17.53
CA ASN A 165 -4.50 3.76 16.46
C ASN A 165 -3.92 2.96 15.29
N TYR A 166 -4.05 1.63 15.29
CA TYR A 166 -3.66 0.79 14.15
C TYR A 166 -4.74 0.78 13.07
N TYR A 167 -4.31 0.86 11.81
CA TYR A 167 -5.17 0.82 10.64
C TYR A 167 -4.62 -0.18 9.62
N PRO A 168 -5.48 -0.77 8.77
CA PRO A 168 -5.02 -1.57 7.64
C PRO A 168 -4.22 -0.68 6.67
N VAL A 169 -3.11 -1.23 6.19
CA VAL A 169 -2.25 -0.68 5.15
C VAL A 169 -2.12 -1.76 4.08
N ASN A 170 -2.81 -1.59 2.95
CA ASN A 170 -2.72 -2.57 1.86
C ASN A 170 -1.60 -2.24 0.88
N THR A 171 -1.29 -0.95 0.72
CA THR A 171 -0.25 -0.52 -0.22
C THR A 171 0.63 0.59 0.30
N ARG A 172 0.14 1.48 1.18
CA ARG A 172 0.91 2.68 1.58
C ARG A 172 0.47 3.28 2.92
N ILE A 173 1.46 3.72 3.67
CA ILE A 173 1.32 4.59 4.83
C ILE A 173 2.29 5.76 4.71
N PHE A 174 1.89 6.95 5.15
CA PHE A 174 2.82 8.08 5.19
C PHE A 174 2.53 9.09 6.30
N ILE A 175 3.58 9.83 6.63
CA ILE A 175 3.54 11.02 7.46
C ILE A 175 4.13 12.20 6.67
N ARG A 176 3.66 13.40 6.97
CA ARG A 176 4.15 14.63 6.32
C ARG A 176 4.03 15.83 7.24
N ASP A 177 4.89 16.81 7.01
CA ASP A 177 4.66 18.19 7.43
C ASP A 177 4.22 19.03 6.22
N ARG A 178 4.40 20.36 6.28
CA ARG A 178 4.04 21.26 5.16
C ARG A 178 4.96 21.14 3.94
N LYS A 179 6.17 20.58 4.09
CA LYS A 179 7.24 20.59 3.09
C LYS A 179 7.58 19.19 2.60
N VAL A 180 7.68 18.22 3.50
CA VAL A 180 8.25 16.90 3.24
C VAL A 180 7.29 15.79 3.64
N GLN A 181 7.26 14.72 2.85
CA GLN A 181 6.51 13.51 3.12
C GLN A 181 7.47 12.30 3.11
N LEU A 182 7.38 11.48 4.16
CA LEU A 182 7.98 10.14 4.21
C LEU A 182 6.88 9.11 3.96
N THR A 183 6.98 8.36 2.87
CA THR A 183 6.03 7.31 2.50
C THR A 183 6.67 5.95 2.54
N VAL A 184 5.95 4.97 3.10
CA VAL A 184 6.33 3.56 3.08
C VAL A 184 5.27 2.77 2.33
N LEU A 185 5.69 2.10 1.26
CA LEU A 185 4.87 1.17 0.49
C LEU A 185 5.05 -0.25 1.04
N THR A 186 3.98 -1.05 1.05
CA THR A 186 3.96 -2.41 1.60
C THR A 186 3.66 -3.46 0.53
N ASP A 187 4.40 -4.57 0.53
CA ASP A 187 4.27 -5.64 -0.48
C ASP A 187 3.07 -6.56 -0.23
N ARG A 188 2.44 -6.39 0.93
CA ARG A 188 1.26 -7.10 1.42
C ARG A 188 0.48 -6.22 2.39
N SER A 189 -0.69 -6.70 2.77
CA SER A 189 -1.49 -6.09 3.83
C SER A 189 -0.79 -6.19 5.18
N GLN A 190 -0.70 -5.06 5.89
CA GLN A 190 -0.10 -4.95 7.22
C GLN A 190 -0.96 -4.06 8.11
N GLY A 191 -0.80 -4.19 9.43
CA GLY A 191 -1.27 -3.17 10.37
C GLY A 191 -0.24 -2.06 10.48
N GLY A 192 -0.67 -0.79 10.37
CA GLY A 192 0.24 0.35 10.50
C GLY A 192 -0.34 1.50 11.29
N SER A 193 0.55 2.31 11.88
CA SER A 193 0.16 3.44 12.73
C SER A 193 1.22 4.55 12.77
N SER A 194 0.85 5.67 13.40
CA SER A 194 1.75 6.73 13.87
C SER A 194 1.49 6.94 15.36
N VAL A 195 2.09 6.08 16.20
CA VAL A 195 1.86 6.09 17.65
C VAL A 195 2.55 7.24 18.37
N LEU A 196 3.59 7.83 17.77
CA LEU A 196 4.27 9.05 18.23
C LEU A 196 4.30 10.10 17.11
N ASP A 197 4.38 11.38 17.46
CA ASP A 197 4.56 12.44 16.45
C ASP A 197 5.85 12.21 15.64
N GLY A 198 5.78 12.47 14.33
CA GLY A 198 6.94 12.26 13.45
C GLY A 198 7.35 10.80 13.25
N SER A 199 6.58 9.82 13.74
CA SER A 199 6.86 8.40 13.58
C SER A 199 5.83 7.69 12.68
N LEU A 200 6.23 6.57 12.12
CA LEU A 200 5.32 5.59 11.54
C LEU A 200 5.82 4.19 11.87
N GLU A 201 4.92 3.24 11.98
CA GLU A 201 5.28 1.84 12.17
C GLU A 201 4.34 0.90 11.43
N LEU A 202 4.88 -0.27 11.08
CA LEU A 202 4.20 -1.35 10.39
C LEU A 202 4.45 -2.65 11.15
N MET A 203 3.39 -3.31 11.58
CA MET A 203 3.46 -4.66 12.14
C MET A 203 3.67 -5.65 11.01
N VAL A 204 4.82 -6.32 11.04
CA VAL A 204 5.37 -7.10 9.92
C VAL A 204 5.30 -8.61 10.17
N HIS A 205 5.23 -9.04 11.44
CA HIS A 205 5.02 -10.44 11.81
C HIS A 205 4.48 -10.55 13.24
N ARG A 206 3.78 -11.64 13.56
CA ARG A 206 3.20 -11.90 14.89
C ARG A 206 3.34 -13.39 15.20
N ARG A 207 3.65 -13.72 16.45
CA ARG A 207 3.57 -15.08 16.99
C ARG A 207 3.03 -15.02 18.41
N LEU A 208 1.88 -15.61 18.65
CA LEU A 208 1.06 -15.43 19.85
C LEU A 208 0.79 -16.78 20.51
N LEU A 209 0.70 -16.79 21.84
CA LEU A 209 0.59 -18.03 22.63
C LEU A 209 -0.81 -18.27 23.20
N ARG A 210 -1.77 -17.41 22.86
CA ARG A 210 -3.16 -17.46 23.31
C ARG A 210 -4.11 -17.20 22.14
N ASP A 211 -5.27 -17.84 22.18
CA ASP A 211 -6.44 -17.45 21.39
C ASP A 211 -7.08 -16.19 22.00
N ASP A 212 -7.68 -15.34 21.17
CA ASP A 212 -8.35 -14.11 21.60
C ASP A 212 -9.86 -14.26 21.82
N SER A 213 -10.37 -15.49 21.76
CA SER A 213 -11.77 -15.87 22.00
C SER A 213 -12.71 -15.16 21.05
N ARG A 214 -12.40 -15.25 19.75
CA ARG A 214 -13.26 -14.78 18.65
C ARG A 214 -13.74 -15.90 17.72
N GLY A 215 -13.54 -17.16 18.13
CA GLY A 215 -14.12 -18.35 17.50
C GLY A 215 -13.18 -19.08 16.54
N LEU A 216 -11.88 -18.75 16.51
CA LEU A 216 -10.87 -19.57 15.84
C LEU A 216 -10.42 -20.75 16.72
N ASP A 217 -10.43 -20.56 18.04
CA ASP A 217 -10.05 -21.57 19.06
C ASP A 217 -8.59 -22.07 18.93
N GLU A 218 -7.73 -21.28 18.31
CA GLU A 218 -6.31 -21.57 18.13
C GLU A 218 -5.46 -20.30 18.34
N PRO A 219 -4.30 -20.40 19.00
CA PRO A 219 -3.34 -19.30 19.03
C PRO A 219 -2.78 -19.03 17.63
N LEU A 220 -2.38 -17.78 17.36
CA LEU A 220 -1.63 -17.45 16.15
C LEU A 220 -0.16 -17.88 16.29
N ASP A 221 0.08 -19.20 16.23
CA ASP A 221 1.39 -19.84 16.38
C ASP A 221 1.73 -20.69 15.14
N GLU A 222 1.97 -20.03 14.01
CA GLU A 222 2.28 -20.71 12.75
C GLU A 222 3.63 -21.45 12.85
N PRO A 223 3.68 -22.79 12.69
CA PRO A 223 4.88 -23.58 12.99
C PRO A 223 5.99 -23.47 11.94
N GLY A 224 5.71 -22.99 10.72
CA GLY A 224 6.67 -23.01 9.61
C GLY A 224 6.99 -24.44 9.13
N GLU A 225 7.95 -24.57 8.21
CA GLU A 225 8.33 -25.87 7.64
C GLU A 225 9.11 -26.77 8.61
N ASP A 226 9.92 -26.18 9.50
CA ASP A 226 10.78 -26.88 10.46
C ASP A 226 10.13 -27.05 11.86
N GLY A 227 8.89 -26.59 12.02
CA GLY A 227 8.16 -26.61 13.28
C GLY A 227 8.63 -25.60 14.33
N GLN A 228 9.64 -24.78 14.04
CA GLN A 228 10.22 -23.84 15.00
C GLN A 228 9.54 -22.47 15.00
N GLY A 229 8.65 -22.21 14.04
CA GLY A 229 7.93 -20.96 13.84
C GLY A 229 8.13 -20.40 12.44
N LEU A 230 7.06 -19.86 11.84
CA LEU A 230 7.08 -19.35 10.47
C LEU A 230 8.10 -18.23 10.28
N VAL A 231 8.96 -18.39 9.27
CA VAL A 231 9.86 -17.35 8.77
C VAL A 231 9.20 -16.63 7.60
N VAL A 232 9.06 -15.32 7.72
CA VAL A 232 8.51 -14.48 6.66
C VAL A 232 9.55 -13.53 6.12
N ARG A 233 9.55 -13.37 4.80
CA ARG A 233 10.29 -12.32 4.12
C ARG A 233 9.31 -11.37 3.46
N GLY A 234 9.55 -10.08 3.57
CA GLY A 234 8.76 -9.06 2.90
C GLY A 234 9.55 -7.80 2.63
N ARG A 235 8.90 -6.85 1.98
CA ARG A 235 9.55 -5.66 1.46
C ARG A 235 8.77 -4.39 1.73
N HIS A 236 9.50 -3.35 2.11
CA HIS A 236 9.04 -1.97 2.13
C HIS A 236 9.79 -1.13 1.10
N LEU A 237 9.10 -0.25 0.39
CA LEU A 237 9.75 0.82 -0.38
C LEU A 237 9.54 2.15 0.35
N VAL A 238 10.63 2.82 0.68
CA VAL A 238 10.63 4.08 1.41
C VAL A 238 10.92 5.22 0.41
N LEU A 239 10.00 6.16 0.34
CA LEU A 239 10.09 7.34 -0.51
C LEU A 239 10.16 8.60 0.35
N LEU A 240 11.07 9.51 0.00
CA LEU A 240 11.23 10.80 0.66
C LEU A 240 11.05 11.90 -0.38
N GLU A 241 9.93 12.61 -0.34
CA GLU A 241 9.55 13.53 -1.41
C GLU A 241 8.97 14.84 -0.85
N PRO A 242 9.00 15.95 -1.63
CA PRO A 242 8.23 17.13 -1.29
C PRO A 242 6.74 16.76 -1.13
N ALA A 243 6.10 17.24 -0.08
CA ALA A 243 4.71 16.89 0.24
C ALA A 243 3.72 17.20 -0.90
N ALA A 244 4.03 18.21 -1.71
CA ALA A 244 3.22 18.59 -2.88
C ALA A 244 3.37 17.64 -4.08
N ALA A 245 4.48 16.90 -4.20
CA ALA A 245 4.77 16.03 -5.35
C ALA A 245 4.73 14.53 -5.00
N ALA A 246 4.66 14.18 -3.70
CA ALA A 246 4.78 12.80 -3.25
C ALA A 246 3.77 11.83 -3.88
N ALA A 247 2.54 12.30 -4.16
CA ALA A 247 1.49 11.50 -4.78
C ALA A 247 1.86 10.98 -6.18
N GLU A 248 2.65 11.75 -6.93
CA GLU A 248 3.08 11.41 -8.28
C GLU A 248 4.09 10.26 -8.29
N LEU A 249 4.79 10.05 -7.18
CA LEU A 249 5.74 8.96 -7.04
C LEU A 249 5.13 7.75 -6.33
N HIS A 250 4.47 7.93 -5.19
CA HIS A 250 4.04 6.77 -4.41
C HIS A 250 2.87 6.00 -5.07
N ARG A 251 2.01 6.65 -5.88
CA ARG A 251 0.86 5.96 -6.49
C ARG A 251 1.27 5.01 -7.63
N PRO A 252 2.04 5.44 -8.65
CA PRO A 252 2.52 4.50 -9.67
C PRO A 252 3.43 3.43 -9.09
N ARG A 253 4.28 3.75 -8.11
CA ARG A 253 5.17 2.75 -7.47
C ARG A 253 4.41 1.71 -6.65
N ALA A 254 3.34 2.10 -5.97
CA ALA A 254 2.46 1.14 -5.30
C ALA A 254 1.82 0.18 -6.33
N GLN A 255 1.42 0.69 -7.50
CA GLN A 255 0.87 -0.12 -8.58
C GLN A 255 1.92 -1.09 -9.15
N GLU A 256 3.12 -0.59 -9.48
CA GLU A 256 4.23 -1.42 -9.97
C GLU A 256 4.59 -2.53 -8.98
N MET A 257 4.53 -2.24 -7.69
CA MET A 257 4.82 -3.22 -6.66
C MET A 257 3.77 -4.33 -6.61
N ALA A 258 2.49 -3.97 -6.72
CA ALA A 258 1.38 -4.92 -6.78
C ALA A 258 1.35 -5.73 -8.10
N THR A 259 1.84 -5.15 -9.20
CA THR A 259 1.90 -5.80 -10.53
C THR A 259 3.35 -5.96 -10.98
N SER A 260 4.17 -6.61 -10.15
CA SER A 260 5.57 -6.86 -10.46
C SER A 260 5.72 -7.77 -11.69
N PRO A 261 6.78 -7.62 -12.51
CA PRO A 261 7.05 -8.51 -13.63
C PRO A 261 7.18 -9.97 -13.18
N TYR A 262 6.55 -10.89 -13.93
CA TYR A 262 6.72 -12.31 -13.73
C TYR A 262 7.96 -12.81 -14.47
N VAL A 263 8.85 -13.49 -13.74
CA VAL A 263 9.99 -14.19 -14.35
C VAL A 263 9.56 -15.61 -14.67
N VAL A 264 9.69 -16.00 -15.94
CA VAL A 264 9.39 -17.36 -16.41
C VAL A 264 10.68 -17.97 -16.93
N LEU A 265 11.02 -19.14 -16.40
CA LEU A 265 12.17 -19.94 -16.84
C LEU A 265 11.66 -21.13 -17.66
N ALA A 266 12.27 -21.38 -18.81
CA ALA A 266 11.91 -22.50 -19.69
C ALA A 266 13.18 -23.18 -20.24
N PRO A 267 13.19 -24.51 -20.42
CA PRO A 267 14.31 -25.22 -21.03
C PRO A 267 14.39 -24.92 -22.54
N GLY A 268 15.60 -25.02 -23.11
CA GLY A 268 15.84 -24.86 -24.55
C GLY A 268 16.30 -23.45 -24.95
N PRO A 269 16.31 -23.13 -26.26
CA PRO A 269 16.89 -21.89 -26.79
C PRO A 269 16.07 -20.61 -26.47
N GLY A 270 14.95 -20.74 -25.75
CA GLY A 270 14.02 -19.65 -25.45
C GLY A 270 12.98 -19.43 -26.55
N PRO A 271 12.01 -18.52 -26.32
CA PRO A 271 10.95 -18.26 -27.28
C PRO A 271 11.48 -17.58 -28.57
N HIS A 272 10.91 -17.94 -29.72
CA HIS A 272 11.17 -17.24 -30.99
C HIS A 272 10.77 -15.75 -30.92
N LEU A 273 9.70 -15.44 -30.18
CA LEU A 273 9.26 -14.08 -29.93
C LEU A 273 9.97 -13.51 -28.70
N ARG A 274 10.93 -12.61 -28.92
CA ARG A 274 11.73 -11.99 -27.84
C ARG A 274 11.06 -10.81 -27.16
N GLN A 275 10.12 -10.16 -27.84
CA GLN A 275 9.41 -8.99 -27.32
C GLN A 275 7.97 -9.00 -27.83
N PHE A 276 7.03 -8.76 -26.92
CA PHE A 276 5.62 -8.58 -27.22
C PHE A 276 5.08 -7.43 -26.40
N SER A 277 4.25 -6.59 -27.01
CA SER A 277 3.43 -5.61 -26.30
C SER A 277 2.00 -5.74 -26.78
N GLY A 278 1.07 -5.99 -25.86
CA GLY A 278 -0.37 -5.96 -26.15
C GLY A 278 -0.91 -4.55 -26.40
N LEU A 279 -0.15 -3.51 -26.05
CA LEU A 279 -0.48 -2.11 -26.25
C LEU A 279 0.35 -1.52 -27.40
N ARG A 280 -0.26 -0.63 -28.20
CA ARG A 280 0.44 0.12 -29.26
C ARG A 280 1.27 1.29 -28.71
N ARG A 281 0.95 1.76 -27.51
CA ARG A 281 1.62 2.87 -26.82
C ARG A 281 1.51 2.69 -25.31
N ALA A 282 2.43 3.29 -24.55
CA ALA A 282 2.32 3.34 -23.10
C ALA A 282 1.03 4.09 -22.69
N LEU A 283 0.40 3.63 -21.61
CA LEU A 283 -0.72 4.35 -21.01
C LEU A 283 -0.22 5.65 -20.37
N PRO A 284 -1.06 6.70 -20.31
CA PRO A 284 -0.78 7.87 -19.50
C PRO A 284 -0.47 7.49 -18.04
N PRO A 285 0.43 8.22 -17.35
CA PRO A 285 0.92 7.84 -16.01
C PRO A 285 -0.16 7.83 -14.91
N ASN A 286 -1.29 8.48 -15.15
CA ASN A 286 -2.46 8.51 -14.28
C ASN A 286 -3.49 7.42 -14.58
N LEU A 287 -3.25 6.57 -15.59
CA LEU A 287 -4.17 5.54 -16.05
C LEU A 287 -3.58 4.14 -15.89
N HIS A 288 -4.36 3.25 -15.29
CA HIS A 288 -4.00 1.84 -15.15
C HIS A 288 -5.07 0.94 -15.80
N LEU A 289 -4.60 -0.12 -16.47
CA LEU A 289 -5.43 -1.17 -17.04
C LEU A 289 -5.56 -2.31 -16.01
N LEU A 290 -6.66 -2.33 -15.27
CA LEU A 290 -6.86 -3.24 -14.12
C LEU A 290 -7.07 -4.69 -14.52
N THR A 291 -7.91 -4.95 -15.53
CA THR A 291 -8.22 -6.32 -15.95
C THR A 291 -8.79 -6.33 -17.35
N PRO A 292 -8.23 -7.15 -18.25
CA PRO A 292 -8.92 -7.68 -19.40
C PRO A 292 -9.28 -9.17 -19.17
N PRO A 293 -10.43 -9.53 -18.56
CA PRO A 293 -10.94 -10.89 -18.67
C PRO A 293 -11.51 -11.06 -20.09
N PRO A 294 -11.07 -12.06 -20.87
CA PRO A 294 -11.82 -12.49 -22.04
C PRO A 294 -13.21 -12.99 -21.59
N ARG A 295 -14.26 -12.60 -22.30
CA ARG A 295 -15.62 -13.13 -22.13
C ARG A 295 -16.05 -13.78 -23.45
N GLY A 296 -15.57 -14.99 -23.71
CA GLY A 296 -15.91 -15.75 -24.91
C GLY A 296 -15.43 -15.11 -26.23
N ALA A 297 -15.92 -15.63 -27.35
CA ALA A 297 -15.50 -15.20 -28.68
C ALA A 297 -15.93 -13.75 -28.98
N GLY A 298 -14.95 -12.88 -29.26
CA GLY A 298 -15.19 -11.51 -29.74
C GLY A 298 -15.61 -10.47 -28.69
N ARG A 299 -15.59 -10.80 -27.39
CA ARG A 299 -15.91 -9.84 -26.32
C ARG A 299 -14.88 -9.86 -25.19
N LEU A 300 -14.61 -8.68 -24.63
CA LEU A 300 -13.75 -8.52 -23.44
C LEU A 300 -14.42 -7.60 -22.42
N LEU A 301 -14.10 -7.83 -21.14
CA LEU A 301 -14.44 -6.87 -20.09
C LEU A 301 -13.22 -5.99 -19.85
N LEU A 302 -13.33 -4.69 -20.07
CA LEU A 302 -12.22 -3.74 -19.92
C LEU A 302 -12.42 -2.93 -18.65
N ARG A 303 -11.41 -2.85 -17.78
CA ARG A 303 -11.40 -1.93 -16.64
C ARG A 303 -10.25 -0.97 -16.72
N LEU A 304 -10.57 0.32 -16.71
CA LEU A 304 -9.62 1.41 -16.62
C LEU A 304 -9.76 2.09 -15.28
N GLU A 305 -8.63 2.36 -14.63
CA GLU A 305 -8.55 3.06 -13.35
C GLU A 305 -7.75 4.35 -13.48
N HIS A 306 -8.28 5.43 -12.92
CA HIS A 306 -7.52 6.62 -12.66
C HIS A 306 -6.81 6.53 -11.29
N LEU A 307 -5.47 6.54 -11.28
CA LEU A 307 -4.67 6.25 -10.08
C LEU A 307 -4.71 7.36 -9.01
N PHE A 308 -5.00 8.59 -9.42
CA PHE A 308 -4.98 9.78 -8.56
C PHE A 308 -6.37 10.15 -8.02
N GLU A 309 -6.37 10.87 -6.90
CA GLU A 309 -7.56 11.45 -6.29
C GLU A 309 -7.83 12.87 -6.75
N ARG A 310 -9.06 13.35 -6.58
CA ARG A 310 -9.39 14.75 -6.86
C ARG A 310 -8.59 15.66 -5.92
N GLY A 311 -7.93 16.67 -6.49
CA GLY A 311 -7.18 17.65 -5.72
C GLY A 311 -5.82 17.17 -5.20
N ALA A 312 -5.33 15.98 -5.58
CA ALA A 312 -3.94 15.63 -5.31
C ALA A 312 -3.02 16.54 -6.17
N PRO A 313 -2.10 17.32 -5.57
CA PRO A 313 -1.27 18.27 -6.32
C PRO A 313 -0.22 17.55 -7.20
N PRO A 314 0.36 18.21 -8.23
CA PRO A 314 -0.22 19.26 -9.07
C PRO A 314 -0.65 18.79 -10.47
N HIS A 315 -0.17 17.64 -10.99
CA HIS A 315 -0.41 17.25 -12.39
C HIS A 315 -1.13 15.90 -12.58
N GLY A 316 -0.95 14.94 -11.66
CA GLY A 316 -1.54 13.60 -11.79
C GLY A 316 -3.07 13.52 -11.71
N SER A 317 -3.74 14.57 -11.23
CA SER A 317 -5.19 14.57 -10.93
C SER A 317 -6.06 15.18 -12.04
N GLN A 318 -5.55 15.28 -13.26
CA GLN A 318 -6.33 15.77 -14.40
C GLN A 318 -7.06 14.62 -15.10
N PRO A 319 -8.30 14.83 -15.59
CA PRO A 319 -9.00 13.82 -16.38
C PRO A 319 -8.19 13.41 -17.62
N VAL A 320 -8.18 12.11 -17.90
CA VAL A 320 -7.52 11.53 -19.08
C VAL A 320 -8.54 11.09 -20.12
N THR A 321 -8.25 11.27 -21.40
CA THR A 321 -9.08 10.77 -22.51
C THR A 321 -8.27 9.78 -23.34
N VAL A 322 -8.85 8.63 -23.63
CA VAL A 322 -8.19 7.54 -24.36
C VAL A 322 -9.04 7.10 -25.54
N ASP A 323 -8.37 6.85 -26.65
CA ASP A 323 -8.92 6.15 -27.80
C ASP A 323 -8.68 4.65 -27.66
N LEU A 324 -9.73 3.90 -27.33
CA LEU A 324 -9.67 2.45 -27.15
C LEU A 324 -9.52 1.69 -28.47
N THR A 325 -9.93 2.31 -29.59
CA THR A 325 -9.87 1.68 -30.91
C THR A 325 -8.43 1.53 -31.41
N THR A 326 -7.51 2.37 -30.93
CA THR A 326 -6.09 2.36 -31.30
C THR A 326 -5.16 1.94 -30.16
N LEU A 327 -5.71 1.45 -29.05
CA LEU A 327 -4.93 1.12 -27.85
C LEU A 327 -4.20 -0.22 -27.95
N PHE A 328 -4.86 -1.26 -28.44
CA PHE A 328 -4.35 -2.64 -28.44
C PHE A 328 -3.70 -3.02 -29.78
N SER A 329 -2.62 -3.79 -29.72
CA SER A 329 -1.85 -4.23 -30.90
C SER A 329 -2.44 -5.49 -31.54
N ALA A 330 -2.94 -6.42 -30.72
CA ALA A 330 -3.39 -7.75 -31.12
C ALA A 330 -4.85 -7.82 -31.59
N PHE A 331 -5.64 -6.77 -31.34
CA PHE A 331 -7.03 -6.66 -31.76
C PHE A 331 -7.46 -5.19 -31.79
N THR A 332 -8.59 -4.92 -32.43
CA THR A 332 -9.25 -3.62 -32.47
C THR A 332 -10.56 -3.67 -31.69
N ILE A 333 -10.77 -2.72 -30.77
CA ILE A 333 -12.07 -2.51 -30.14
C ILE A 333 -12.99 -1.80 -31.13
N THR A 334 -14.13 -2.39 -31.45
CA THR A 334 -15.10 -1.85 -32.42
C THR A 334 -16.26 -1.12 -31.75
N SER A 335 -16.65 -1.55 -30.54
CA SER A 335 -17.70 -0.91 -29.74
C SER A 335 -17.47 -1.16 -28.26
N VAL A 336 -18.01 -0.28 -27.42
CA VAL A 336 -17.99 -0.40 -25.97
C VAL A 336 -19.37 -0.10 -25.40
N ARG A 337 -19.73 -0.80 -24.32
CA ARG A 337 -20.89 -0.48 -23.49
C ARG A 337 -20.44 -0.39 -22.05
N GLU A 338 -20.71 0.71 -21.39
CA GLU A 338 -20.34 0.89 -19.99
C GLU A 338 -21.24 0.05 -19.07
N THR A 339 -20.65 -0.48 -18.01
CA THR A 339 -21.33 -1.33 -17.03
C THR A 339 -20.92 -0.92 -15.61
N PRO A 340 -21.67 -1.32 -14.57
CA PRO A 340 -21.17 -1.31 -13.20
C PRO A 340 -19.89 -2.16 -13.06
N PRO A 341 -19.14 -2.04 -11.94
CA PRO A 341 -17.88 -2.77 -11.73
C PRO A 341 -17.96 -4.28 -11.93
N ARG A 342 -19.14 -4.88 -11.65
CA ARG A 342 -19.42 -6.30 -11.82
C ARG A 342 -19.48 -6.75 -13.30
N GLY A 343 -19.79 -5.84 -14.23
CA GLY A 343 -19.81 -6.15 -15.67
C GLY A 343 -20.95 -7.09 -16.09
N ASP A 344 -22.08 -7.06 -15.39
CA ASP A 344 -23.23 -7.94 -15.60
C ASP A 344 -24.42 -7.25 -16.30
N VAL A 345 -24.62 -5.96 -16.06
CA VAL A 345 -25.71 -5.18 -16.67
C VAL A 345 -25.21 -3.89 -17.31
N PRO A 346 -25.96 -3.33 -18.28
CA PRO A 346 -25.69 -2.00 -18.82
C PRO A 346 -25.79 -0.91 -17.76
N LEU A 347 -24.88 0.07 -17.76
CA LEU A 347 -24.91 1.15 -16.78
C LEU A 347 -26.21 1.96 -16.88
N GLU A 348 -26.74 2.16 -18.08
CA GLU A 348 -27.99 2.88 -18.33
C GLU A 348 -29.24 2.20 -17.76
N SER A 349 -29.16 0.90 -17.43
CA SER A 349 -30.24 0.18 -16.75
C SER A 349 -30.23 0.33 -15.22
N VAL A 350 -29.17 0.94 -14.65
CA VAL A 350 -29.02 1.09 -13.21
C VAL A 350 -29.74 2.33 -12.72
N SER A 351 -30.70 2.15 -11.81
CA SER A 351 -31.37 3.23 -11.10
C SER A 351 -30.84 3.33 -9.66
N ARG A 352 -30.50 4.54 -9.21
CA ARG A 352 -30.08 4.78 -7.83
C ARG A 352 -31.29 5.12 -6.96
N LEU A 353 -31.32 4.59 -5.74
CA LEU A 353 -32.28 5.01 -4.71
C LEU A 353 -32.01 6.48 -4.33
N LEU A 354 -33.07 7.22 -4.05
CA LEU A 354 -33.01 8.59 -3.56
C LEU A 354 -33.21 8.56 -2.04
N TRP A 355 -32.26 9.12 -1.30
CA TRP A 355 -32.26 9.11 0.16
C TRP A 355 -32.41 10.53 0.71
N ASN A 356 -33.29 10.70 1.69
CA ASN A 356 -33.34 11.91 2.51
C ASN A 356 -32.25 11.78 3.58
N THR A 357 -31.22 12.62 3.48
CA THR A 357 -30.07 12.62 4.40
C THR A 357 -30.21 13.76 5.40
N ALA A 358 -29.86 13.51 6.67
CA ALA A 358 -29.93 14.51 7.74
C ALA A 358 -29.02 15.72 7.48
N THR A 359 -27.92 15.49 6.77
CA THR A 359 -27.03 16.53 6.25
C THR A 359 -27.04 16.50 4.72
N PRO A 360 -27.30 17.63 4.05
CA PRO A 360 -27.23 17.68 2.61
C PRO A 360 -25.82 17.34 2.12
N PRO A 361 -25.66 16.55 1.05
CA PRO A 361 -24.34 16.26 0.50
C PRO A 361 -23.65 17.56 0.04
N PRO A 362 -22.33 17.70 0.22
CA PRO A 362 -21.59 18.86 -0.25
C PRO A 362 -21.56 18.90 -1.79
N GLY A 363 -22.11 19.96 -2.39
CA GLY A 363 -22.12 20.21 -3.84
C GLY A 363 -23.40 20.91 -4.33
N PRO A 364 -23.41 21.48 -5.55
CA PRO A 364 -24.60 22.10 -6.11
C PRO A 364 -25.72 21.07 -6.28
N ARG A 365 -26.93 21.42 -5.82
CA ARG A 365 -28.16 20.65 -5.99
C ARG A 365 -28.42 20.38 -7.49
N SER A 366 -28.06 19.21 -7.99
CA SER A 366 -28.86 18.63 -9.07
C SER A 366 -30.23 18.27 -8.46
N PRO A 367 -31.36 18.72 -9.02
CA PRO A 367 -32.68 18.38 -8.48
C PRO A 367 -32.85 16.86 -8.37
N PRO A 368 -33.71 16.35 -7.47
CA PRO A 368 -34.04 14.93 -7.38
C PRO A 368 -34.84 14.53 -8.62
N ARG A 369 -34.15 14.37 -9.74
CA ARG A 369 -34.65 13.62 -10.86
C ARG A 369 -34.23 12.19 -10.60
N THR A 370 -35.20 11.28 -10.55
CA THR A 370 -34.96 9.99 -11.18
C THR A 370 -34.40 10.32 -12.56
N PRO A 371 -33.14 10.00 -12.89
CA PRO A 371 -32.79 9.97 -14.28
C PRO A 371 -33.63 8.83 -14.83
N LYS A 372 -34.83 9.14 -15.36
CA LYS A 372 -35.34 8.33 -16.48
C LYS A 372 -34.14 8.23 -17.42
N PRO A 373 -33.70 7.02 -17.81
CA PRO A 373 -32.55 6.90 -18.68
C PRO A 373 -32.90 7.65 -19.95
N ARG A 374 -32.36 8.86 -20.09
CA ARG A 374 -32.26 9.47 -21.40
C ARG A 374 -31.37 8.49 -22.14
N ALA A 375 -31.80 8.01 -23.29
CA ALA A 375 -30.94 7.22 -24.15
C ALA A 375 -29.72 8.09 -24.45
N GLU A 376 -28.67 7.93 -23.67
CA GLU A 376 -27.40 8.55 -23.99
C GLU A 376 -26.93 7.89 -25.29
N PRO A 377 -26.40 8.67 -26.23
CA PRO A 377 -25.83 8.09 -27.43
C PRO A 377 -24.79 7.03 -27.03
N PRO A 378 -24.64 5.95 -27.82
CA PRO A 378 -23.63 4.95 -27.57
C PRO A 378 -22.27 5.60 -27.29
N LEU A 379 -21.61 5.15 -26.22
CA LEU A 379 -20.31 5.70 -25.82
C LEU A 379 -19.31 5.56 -26.98
N ASP A 380 -18.71 6.66 -27.41
CA ASP A 380 -17.69 6.66 -28.46
C ASP A 380 -16.39 6.01 -27.92
N PRO A 381 -15.99 4.83 -28.43
CA PRO A 381 -14.75 4.17 -27.98
C PRO A 381 -13.49 4.99 -28.30
N ARG A 382 -13.57 5.99 -29.19
CA ARG A 382 -12.44 6.87 -29.55
C ARG A 382 -12.18 7.97 -28.53
N ARG A 383 -13.13 8.24 -27.63
CA ARG A 383 -13.06 9.37 -26.67
C ARG A 383 -13.55 8.96 -25.28
N VAL A 384 -12.94 7.92 -24.71
CA VAL A 384 -13.26 7.48 -23.35
C VAL A 384 -12.53 8.35 -22.34
N ARG A 385 -13.28 9.23 -21.66
CA ARG A 385 -12.78 10.14 -20.62
C ARG A 385 -12.87 9.49 -19.22
N LEU A 386 -11.77 9.48 -18.47
CA LEU A 386 -11.69 9.07 -17.06
C LEU A 386 -11.25 10.25 -16.19
N PRO A 387 -12.16 10.86 -15.40
CA PRO A 387 -11.76 11.78 -14.34
C PRO A 387 -11.27 11.03 -13.09
N PRO A 388 -10.43 11.66 -12.25
CA PRO A 388 -10.05 11.09 -10.95
C PRO A 388 -11.25 11.02 -9.98
N PRO A 389 -11.31 10.01 -9.09
CA PRO A 389 -10.53 8.76 -9.00
C PRO A 389 -11.28 7.55 -9.59
N GLU A 390 -11.87 7.71 -10.78
CA GLU A 390 -12.83 6.74 -11.30
C GLU A 390 -12.20 5.42 -11.74
N ILE A 391 -12.97 4.35 -11.57
CA ILE A 391 -12.81 3.11 -12.34
C ILE A 391 -14.01 3.02 -13.26
N ARG A 392 -13.77 2.92 -14.56
CA ARG A 392 -14.82 2.67 -15.55
C ARG A 392 -14.66 1.26 -16.12
N THR A 393 -15.79 0.57 -16.23
CA THR A 393 -15.87 -0.83 -16.69
C THR A 393 -16.67 -0.89 -17.98
N PHE A 394 -16.13 -1.55 -19.00
CA PHE A 394 -16.73 -1.62 -20.32
C PHE A 394 -16.83 -3.07 -20.78
N LEU A 395 -17.97 -3.46 -21.32
CA LEU A 395 -18.07 -4.62 -22.20
C LEU A 395 -17.72 -4.16 -23.61
N ALA A 396 -16.59 -4.64 -24.14
CA ALA A 396 -16.08 -4.25 -25.44
C ALA A 396 -16.20 -5.38 -26.46
N SER A 397 -16.58 -5.04 -27.69
CA SER A 397 -16.53 -5.96 -28.83
C SER A 397 -15.18 -5.82 -29.53
N VAL A 398 -14.57 -6.95 -29.89
CA VAL A 398 -13.25 -6.97 -30.53
C VAL A 398 -13.25 -7.65 -31.88
N ARG A 399 -12.42 -7.14 -32.78
CA ARG A 399 -12.04 -7.75 -34.04
C ARG A 399 -10.54 -8.01 -34.01
N TYR A 400 -10.16 -9.28 -34.17
CA TYR A 400 -8.76 -9.70 -34.25
C TYR A 400 -8.14 -9.30 -35.59
#